data_AF-A0A060BU95-F1
#
_entry.id   AF-A0A060BU95-F1
#
_cell.length_a   1.000
_cell.length_b   1.000
_cell.length_c   1.000
_cell.angle_alpha   90.00
_cell.angle_beta   90.00
_cell.angle_gamma   90.00
#
_symmetry.space_group_name_H-M   'P 1'
#
loop_
_entity.id
_entity.type
_entity.pdbx_description
1 polymer ?
#
loop_
_entity_poly.entity_id
_entity_poly.type
_entity_poly.pdbx_seq_one_letter_code
_entity_poly.pdbx_strand_id
1 'polypeptide(L)'
;MNPYISQESSLFDEAADKGYLIRKTNGDVWQWDLWQPGMGIVDFTNPDACRFLASKLEHLIDLGVDCFKTDFGERIPTEGVVYFDGSDPMKMHNYYTYLYNKVVFDVIKKKRGEGNAVVFARS
;
A
#
# COMPACT_ATOMS: atom_id res chain seq x y z
N MET A 1 -8.10 6.17 -4.09
CA MET A 1 -6.68 6.02 -3.71
C MET A 1 -6.14 4.74 -4.35
N ASN A 2 -4.83 4.56 -4.45
CA ASN A 2 -4.20 3.28 -4.86
C ASN A 2 -2.92 3.03 -4.02
N PRO A 3 -2.39 1.80 -3.96
CA PRO A 3 -1.29 1.46 -3.05
C PRO A 3 0.11 1.69 -3.65
N TYR A 4 0.22 2.50 -4.70
CA TYR A 4 1.47 2.85 -5.37
C TYR A 4 1.80 4.33 -5.10
N ILE A 5 3.10 4.65 -5.03
CA ILE A 5 3.58 6.01 -4.76
C ILE A 5 4.51 6.43 -5.91
N SER A 6 4.18 7.54 -6.57
CA SER A 6 5.00 8.13 -7.65
C SER A 6 6.34 8.63 -7.10
N GLN A 7 7.43 8.45 -7.84
CA GLN A 7 8.77 8.90 -7.44
C GLN A 7 8.87 10.41 -7.22
N GLU A 8 8.07 11.20 -7.93
CA GLU A 8 8.06 12.67 -7.78
C GLU A 8 7.47 13.13 -6.43
N SER A 9 6.76 12.25 -5.73
CA SER A 9 6.13 12.58 -4.46
C SER A 9 7.14 12.60 -3.31
N SER A 10 7.07 13.62 -2.45
CA SER A 10 7.75 13.60 -1.14
C SER A 10 7.39 12.38 -0.26
N LEU A 11 6.23 11.74 -0.50
CA LEU A 11 5.86 10.50 0.18
C LEU A 11 6.70 9.31 -0.27
N PHE A 12 7.26 9.35 -1.50
CA PHE A 12 8.15 8.32 -1.99
C PHE A 12 9.46 8.36 -1.20
N ASP A 13 10.07 9.55 -1.07
CA ASP A 13 11.29 9.73 -0.29
C ASP A 13 11.10 9.25 1.16
N GLU A 14 10.00 9.68 1.82
CA GLU A 14 9.68 9.24 3.18
C GLU A 14 9.55 7.70 3.26
N ALA A 15 8.87 7.07 2.30
CA ALA A 15 8.64 5.64 2.30
C ALA A 15 9.91 4.83 1.94
N ALA A 16 10.73 5.34 1.01
CA ALA A 16 11.98 4.72 0.60
C ALA A 16 13.01 4.75 1.75
N ASP A 17 13.21 5.91 2.38
CA ASP A 17 14.15 6.08 3.50
C ASP A 17 13.82 5.17 4.68
N LYS A 18 12.52 4.96 4.94
CA LYS A 18 12.04 4.09 6.03
C LYS A 18 11.89 2.62 5.62
N GLY A 19 12.15 2.28 4.36
CA GLY A 19 12.06 0.90 3.86
C GLY A 19 10.64 0.34 3.82
N TYR A 20 9.65 1.19 3.51
CA TYR A 20 8.22 0.88 3.45
C TYR A 20 7.74 0.44 2.06
N LEU A 21 8.62 0.41 1.07
CA LEU A 21 8.32 -0.01 -0.29
C LEU A 21 8.88 -1.41 -0.55
N ILE A 22 8.23 -2.17 -1.44
CA ILE A 22 8.73 -3.48 -1.91
C ILE A 22 10.12 -3.30 -2.51
N ARG A 23 11.04 -4.19 -2.15
CA ARG A 23 12.44 -4.12 -2.60
C ARG A 23 12.76 -5.20 -3.60
N LYS A 24 13.75 -4.91 -4.43
CA LYS A 24 14.45 -5.89 -5.25
C LYS A 24 15.39 -6.73 -4.36
N THR A 25 15.79 -7.89 -4.84
CA THR A 25 16.77 -8.77 -4.15
C THR A 25 18.14 -8.12 -3.93
N ASN A 26 18.48 -7.08 -4.71
CA ASN A 26 19.71 -6.30 -4.53
C ASN A 26 19.60 -5.19 -3.46
N GLY A 27 18.41 -5.00 -2.86
CA GLY A 27 18.15 -4.01 -1.82
C GLY A 27 17.52 -2.70 -2.31
N ASP A 28 17.52 -2.43 -3.61
CA ASP A 28 16.90 -1.22 -4.18
C ASP A 28 15.37 -1.29 -4.08
N VAL A 29 14.71 -0.13 -4.14
CA VAL A 29 13.25 -0.09 -4.28
C VAL A 29 12.84 -0.67 -5.65
N TRP A 30 11.80 -1.50 -5.66
CA TRP A 30 11.21 -1.96 -6.92
C TRP A 30 10.42 -0.82 -7.57
N GLN A 31 10.71 -0.54 -8.85
CA GLN A 31 10.11 0.56 -9.60
C GLN A 31 9.86 0.18 -11.07
N TRP A 32 8.87 0.83 -11.68
CA TRP A 32 8.59 0.84 -13.13
C TRP A 32 7.69 2.04 -13.50
N ASP A 33 7.34 2.16 -14.79
CA ASP A 33 6.67 3.36 -15.35
C ASP A 33 5.25 3.13 -15.90
N LEU A 34 4.63 1.96 -15.69
CA LEU A 34 3.37 1.61 -16.38
C LEU A 34 2.13 2.39 -15.92
N TRP A 35 2.20 3.17 -14.85
CA TRP A 35 1.10 4.00 -14.36
C TRP A 35 1.55 5.37 -13.88
N GLN A 36 2.58 5.42 -13.04
CA GLN A 36 3.26 6.64 -12.62
C GLN A 36 4.76 6.46 -12.85
N PRO A 37 5.49 7.49 -13.31
CA PRO A 37 6.93 7.40 -13.49
C PRO A 37 7.63 7.02 -12.18
N GLY A 38 8.52 6.01 -12.26
CA GLY A 38 9.32 5.53 -11.13
C GLY A 38 8.51 5.04 -9.94
N MET A 39 7.27 4.58 -10.10
CA MET A 39 6.44 4.31 -8.94
C MET A 39 6.92 3.13 -8.11
N GLY A 40 6.86 3.29 -6.79
CA GLY A 40 7.07 2.21 -5.81
C GLY A 40 5.75 1.65 -5.31
N ILE A 41 5.80 0.45 -4.73
CA ILE A 41 4.64 -0.24 -4.15
C ILE A 41 4.82 -0.34 -2.64
N VAL A 42 3.82 0.08 -1.87
CA VAL A 42 3.84 -0.05 -0.40
C VAL A 42 3.91 -1.52 -0.01
N ASP A 43 4.86 -1.90 0.85
CA ASP A 43 4.99 -3.27 1.32
C ASP A 43 4.08 -3.55 2.52
N PHE A 44 2.88 -4.08 2.27
CA PHE A 44 1.92 -4.39 3.34
C PHE A 44 2.29 -5.57 4.24
N THR A 45 3.40 -6.27 3.98
CA THR A 45 3.93 -7.23 4.97
C THR A 45 4.80 -6.56 6.02
N ASN A 46 5.17 -5.28 5.81
CA ASN A 46 5.80 -4.43 6.80
C ASN A 46 4.75 -3.73 7.69
N PRO A 47 4.67 -4.04 9.00
CA PRO A 47 3.69 -3.41 9.89
C PRO A 47 3.89 -1.89 10.04
N ASP A 48 5.11 -1.38 9.86
CA ASP A 48 5.37 0.07 9.84
C ASP A 48 4.88 0.75 8.57
N ALA A 49 4.97 0.08 7.42
CA ALA A 49 4.40 0.57 6.16
C ALA A 49 2.87 0.62 6.23
N CYS A 50 2.24 -0.39 6.85
CA CYS A 50 0.81 -0.39 7.14
C CYS A 50 0.40 0.81 8.01
N ARG A 51 1.15 1.07 9.10
CA ARG A 51 0.92 2.24 9.97
C ARG A 51 1.12 3.56 9.22
N PHE A 52 2.13 3.63 8.37
CA PHE A 52 2.40 4.79 7.53
C PHE A 52 1.20 5.12 6.64
N LEU A 53 0.72 4.18 5.82
CA LEU A 53 -0.44 4.44 4.96
C LEU A 53 -1.69 4.74 5.80
N ALA A 54 -1.92 3.97 6.86
CA ALA A 54 -3.05 4.16 7.77
C ALA A 54 -3.09 5.59 8.33
N SER A 55 -1.95 6.14 8.77
CA SER A 55 -1.88 7.51 9.31
C SER A 55 -2.30 8.58 8.29
N LYS A 56 -1.96 8.41 7.01
CA LYS A 56 -2.36 9.35 5.95
C LYS A 56 -3.86 9.26 5.68
N LEU A 57 -4.44 8.05 5.72
CA LEU A 57 -5.88 7.84 5.57
C LEU A 57 -6.67 8.34 6.78
N GLU A 58 -6.17 8.12 8.01
CA GLU A 58 -6.76 8.67 9.23
C GLU A 58 -6.86 10.19 9.16
N HIS A 59 -5.80 10.86 8.69
CA HIS A 59 -5.81 12.31 8.47
C HIS A 59 -6.88 12.76 7.48
N LEU A 60 -7.07 12.04 6.37
CA LEU A 60 -8.13 12.35 5.40
C LEU A 60 -9.53 12.16 6.01
N ILE A 61 -9.73 11.13 6.83
CA ILE A 61 -10.99 10.94 7.55
C ILE A 61 -11.23 12.10 8.54
N ASP A 62 -10.19 12.56 9.24
CA ASP A 62 -10.28 13.70 10.16
C ASP A 62 -10.64 15.01 9.46
N LEU A 63 -10.30 15.14 8.17
CA LEU A 63 -10.74 16.25 7.31
C LEU A 63 -12.17 16.10 6.78
N GLY A 64 -12.83 14.97 7.04
CA GLY A 64 -14.23 14.75 6.67
C GLY A 64 -14.45 13.73 5.54
N VAL A 65 -13.43 13.02 5.06
CA VAL A 65 -13.64 11.92 4.11
C VAL A 65 -14.38 10.76 4.78
N ASP A 66 -15.42 10.24 4.12
CA ASP A 66 -16.26 9.16 4.65
C ASP A 66 -15.79 7.76 4.24
N CYS A 67 -15.32 7.60 3.00
CA CYS A 67 -14.90 6.31 2.46
C CYS A 67 -13.82 6.46 1.38
N PHE A 68 -13.24 5.32 0.99
CA PHE A 68 -12.22 5.27 -0.04
C PHE A 68 -12.59 4.30 -1.16
N LYS A 69 -12.37 4.73 -2.41
CA LYS A 69 -12.18 3.81 -3.53
C LYS A 69 -10.78 3.20 -3.42
N THR A 70 -10.69 1.89 -3.22
CA THR A 70 -9.45 1.12 -3.20
C THR A 70 -9.16 0.58 -4.60
N ASP A 71 -8.39 1.35 -5.35
CA ASP A 71 -8.08 1.07 -6.75
C ASP A 71 -6.73 0.34 -6.88
N PHE A 72 -6.55 -0.41 -7.97
CA PHE A 72 -5.38 -1.25 -8.22
C PHE A 72 -5.17 -2.39 -7.18
N GLY A 73 -3.93 -2.89 -7.06
CA GLY A 73 -3.57 -4.04 -6.23
C GLY A 73 -3.25 -5.32 -7.01
N GLU A 74 -3.48 -5.34 -8.32
CA GLU A 74 -3.44 -6.56 -9.14
C GLU A 74 -2.10 -6.84 -9.86
N ARG A 75 -1.26 -5.81 -10.07
CA ARG A 75 0.02 -5.94 -10.80
C ARG A 75 1.22 -5.96 -9.86
N ILE A 76 1.25 -6.94 -8.97
CA ILE A 76 2.27 -7.05 -7.93
C ILE A 76 3.43 -7.94 -8.42
N PRO A 77 4.69 -7.49 -8.30
CA PRO A 77 5.84 -8.22 -8.85
C PRO A 77 6.11 -9.53 -8.11
N THR A 78 6.55 -10.53 -8.88
CA THR A 78 6.91 -11.87 -8.40
C THR A 78 8.40 -12.17 -8.59
N GLU A 79 9.05 -11.52 -9.55
CA GLU A 79 10.44 -11.81 -9.92
C GLU A 79 11.41 -10.80 -9.32
N GLY A 80 12.51 -11.29 -8.73
CA GLY A 80 13.60 -10.46 -8.25
C GLY A 80 13.21 -9.51 -7.12
N VAL A 81 12.13 -9.79 -6.37
CA VAL A 81 11.66 -8.98 -5.24
C VAL A 81 11.69 -9.74 -3.92
N VAL A 82 11.77 -8.99 -2.83
CA VAL A 82 11.68 -9.49 -1.46
C VAL A 82 10.69 -8.62 -0.68
N TYR A 83 9.82 -9.30 0.07
CA TYR A 83 8.89 -8.67 1.02
C TYR A 83 9.52 -8.60 2.40
N PHE A 84 9.11 -7.64 3.22
CA PHE A 84 9.66 -7.38 4.54
C PHE A 84 9.66 -8.61 5.46
N ASP A 85 8.58 -9.39 5.45
CA ASP A 85 8.43 -10.62 6.24
C ASP A 85 9.03 -11.87 5.59
N GLY A 86 9.62 -11.75 4.39
CA GLY A 86 10.13 -12.88 3.62
C GLY A 86 9.06 -13.73 2.94
N SER A 87 7.82 -13.24 2.82
CA SER A 87 6.73 -13.93 2.13
C SER A 87 7.08 -14.28 0.67
N ASP A 88 6.57 -15.43 0.21
CA ASP A 88 6.74 -15.94 -1.15
C ASP A 88 6.12 -14.96 -2.17
N PRO A 89 6.92 -14.35 -3.08
CA PRO A 89 6.41 -13.37 -4.04
C PRO A 89 5.29 -13.90 -4.94
N MET A 90 5.31 -15.20 -5.28
CA MET A 90 4.30 -15.79 -6.15
C MET A 90 2.93 -15.83 -5.46
N LYS A 91 2.90 -16.12 -4.16
CA LYS A 91 1.64 -16.10 -3.37
C LYS A 91 1.20 -14.68 -3.09
N MET A 92 2.16 -13.78 -2.84
CA MET A 92 1.89 -12.37 -2.57
C MET A 92 1.22 -11.67 -3.74
N HIS A 93 1.45 -12.09 -4.98
CA HIS A 93 0.76 -11.54 -6.15
C HIS A 93 -0.76 -11.42 -5.97
N ASN A 94 -1.40 -12.48 -5.46
CA ASN A 94 -2.85 -12.49 -5.20
C ASN A 94 -3.19 -12.02 -3.78
N TYR A 95 -2.34 -12.33 -2.79
CA TYR A 95 -2.63 -12.03 -1.38
C TYR A 95 -2.48 -10.54 -1.03
N TYR A 96 -1.66 -9.81 -1.78
CA TYR A 96 -1.41 -8.39 -1.58
C TYR A 96 -2.70 -7.57 -1.54
N THR A 97 -3.61 -7.82 -2.48
CA THR A 97 -4.91 -7.16 -2.56
C THR A 97 -5.72 -7.28 -1.27
N TYR A 98 -5.69 -8.47 -0.64
CA TYR A 98 -6.37 -8.67 0.64
C TYR A 98 -5.73 -7.81 1.73
N LEU A 99 -4.40 -7.81 1.85
CA LEU A 99 -3.70 -7.00 2.86
C LEU A 99 -3.96 -5.50 2.68
N TYR A 100 -3.89 -5.04 1.44
CA TYR A 100 -4.17 -3.66 1.08
C TYR A 100 -5.59 -3.24 1.52
N ASN A 101 -6.62 -3.97 1.08
CA ASN A 101 -8.00 -3.66 1.44
C ASN A 101 -8.24 -3.79 2.94
N LYS A 102 -7.61 -4.76 3.60
CA LYS A 102 -7.68 -4.94 5.05
C LYS A 102 -7.17 -3.70 5.79
N VAL A 103 -6.01 -3.17 5.43
CA VAL A 103 -5.45 -1.95 6.05
C VAL A 103 -6.42 -0.77 5.91
N VAL A 104 -6.95 -0.54 4.70
CA VAL A 104 -7.88 0.57 4.46
C VAL A 104 -9.19 0.39 5.22
N PHE A 105 -9.77 -0.82 5.19
CA PHE A 105 -11.01 -1.14 5.88
C PHE A 105 -10.87 -0.99 7.40
N ASP A 106 -9.77 -1.50 7.98
CA ASP A 106 -9.52 -1.42 9.42
C ASP A 106 -9.36 0.05 9.88
N VAL A 107 -8.79 0.93 9.06
CA VAL A 107 -8.72 2.38 9.35
C VAL A 107 -10.12 3.01 9.42
N ILE A 108 -10.98 2.73 8.43
CA ILE A 108 -12.35 3.27 8.43
C ILE A 108 -13.12 2.69 9.63
N LYS A 109 -13.03 1.37 9.86
CA LYS A 109 -13.65 0.70 11.01
C LYS A 109 -13.22 1.33 12.33
N LYS A 110 -11.94 1.65 12.50
CA LYS A 110 -11.41 2.31 13.70
C LYS A 110 -11.96 3.73 13.90
N LYS A 111 -12.10 4.52 12.82
CA LYS A 111 -12.50 5.94 12.90
C LYS A 111 -14.01 6.17 12.88
N ARG A 112 -14.78 5.29 12.24
CA ARG A 112 -16.22 5.45 11.99
C ARG A 112 -17.10 4.35 12.62
N GLY A 113 -16.49 3.27 13.10
CA GLY A 113 -17.19 2.08 13.60
C GLY A 113 -17.53 1.07 12.49
N GLU A 114 -17.68 -0.20 12.88
CA GLU A 114 -17.83 -1.33 11.95
C GLU A 114 -19.04 -1.21 11.00
N GLY A 115 -20.19 -0.74 11.50
CA GLY A 115 -21.39 -0.56 10.70
C GLY A 115 -21.33 0.56 9.66
N ASN A 116 -20.29 1.40 9.71
CA ASN A 116 -20.10 2.55 8.81
C ASN A 116 -18.83 2.39 7.94
N ALA A 117 -18.17 1.23 7.98
CA ALA A 117 -16.97 0.99 7.19
C ALA A 117 -17.34 0.47 5.80
N VAL A 118 -16.99 1.24 4.76
CA VAL A 118 -17.23 0.87 3.37
C VAL A 118 -16.02 1.18 2.50
N VAL A 119 -15.68 0.26 1.61
CA VAL A 119 -14.70 0.46 0.54
C VAL A 119 -15.36 0.16 -0.80
N PHE A 120 -14.96 0.89 -1.84
CA PHE A 120 -15.30 0.53 -3.22
C PHE A 120 -14.04 -0.04 -3.89
N ALA A 121 -13.92 -1.37 -3.86
CA ALA A 121 -12.70 -2.08 -4.23
C ALA A 121 -12.72 -2.56 -5.68
N ARG A 122 -11.61 -2.34 -6.41
CA ARG A 122 -11.43 -2.91 -7.76
C ARG A 122 -10.80 -4.30 -7.74
N SER A 123 -9.90 -4.54 -6.81
CA SER A 123 -9.27 -5.82 -6.55
C SER A 123 -9.60 -6.27 -5.14
#